data_AF-A0A428P987-F1
#
_entry.id   AF-A0A428P987-F1
#
_cell.length_a   1.000
_cell.length_b   1.000
_cell.length_c   1.000
_cell.angle_alpha   90.00
_cell.angle_beta   90.00
_cell.angle_gamma   90.00
#
_symmetry.space_group_name_H-M   'P 1'
#
loop_
_entity.id
_entity.type
_entity.pdbx_description
1 polymer ?
#
loop_
_entity_poly.entity_id
_entity_poly.type
_entity_poly.pdbx_seq_one_letter_code
_entity_poly.pdbx_strand_id
1 'polypeptide(L)'
;MAFRCEAIIKWPVLRDIVPEKDAQIDSFLLVPEQSDGFYGDGANQHSTELTGLLQDGGLTLLCQRFLTLFHPRNPILDGKQLMRFAKIADENGLQWDSASCLVLLASALGVTTQPWKKPPETNTDTLWRAQYARDTAPFIENKSIAEAYFLAAKKRLGLLGDSLLDIQCLFLASIYEKTYFRHLQAWFYLQQAATRLQVRLLKTGTRPWATCESSGPNDLNIEQRVFWSCFRAEREFLLEIDLPPSGLGDLSYPDPLPEPPLTFATLGADVETKALSPTNYDSRFEERGWCYYLAEISLRRTIDDTLQHLAEGGEESWLTSPAHLAHQYHELEKQRSLWRFHLPTIVQFDDEQVPDNEFAFGLRSRFLEWNELLLRPILYHVLHLPSDQTPLQKCVELAEKAVHLCVQKIHEYQHTLRHGGSWFITRRIFAYACLVLAVARQPERRIKLPLRWGSAIHVAIRTLGFWGQEAADVRHMSSTLDLMFSRMCL
;
A
#
# COMPACT_ATOMS: atom_id res chain seq x y z
N MET A 1 16.05 6.61 -3.89
CA MET A 1 17.04 5.85 -3.08
C MET A 1 17.07 6.24 -1.61
N ALA A 2 17.19 7.53 -1.25
CA ALA A 2 17.38 8.00 0.15
C ALA A 2 16.19 7.78 1.12
N PHE A 3 14.97 7.59 0.60
CA PHE A 3 13.77 7.42 1.42
C PHE A 3 13.42 5.96 1.76
N ARG A 4 14.24 4.99 1.35
CA ARG A 4 14.03 3.57 1.69
C ARG A 4 14.51 3.25 3.09
N CYS A 5 13.95 2.21 3.70
CA CYS A 5 14.40 1.79 5.02
C CYS A 5 15.84 1.25 5.02
N GLU A 6 16.28 0.65 3.91
CA GLU A 6 17.67 0.22 3.69
C GLU A 6 18.65 1.41 3.64
N ALA A 7 18.20 2.60 3.20
CA ALA A 7 19.04 3.80 3.24
C ALA A 7 19.23 4.29 4.69
N ILE A 8 18.20 4.18 5.53
CA ILE A 8 18.26 4.63 6.93
C ILE A 8 19.28 3.82 7.71
N ILE A 9 19.32 2.49 7.58
CA ILE A 9 20.31 1.66 8.29
C ILE A 9 21.76 1.96 7.85
N LYS A 10 21.96 2.60 6.71
CA LYS A 10 23.28 3.06 6.23
C LYS A 10 23.66 4.43 6.78
N TRP A 11 22.78 5.10 7.53
CA TRP A 11 23.08 6.40 8.13
C TRP A 11 24.28 6.32 9.07
N PRO A 12 25.23 7.28 8.98
CA PRO A 12 26.45 7.26 9.80
C PRO A 12 26.19 7.11 11.30
N VAL A 13 25.13 7.73 11.82
CA VAL A 13 24.75 7.67 13.25
C VAL A 13 24.39 6.26 13.74
N LEU A 14 23.97 5.36 12.85
CA LEU A 14 23.56 4.00 13.18
C LEU A 14 24.69 2.96 13.00
N ARG A 15 25.85 3.36 12.45
CA ARG A 15 26.94 2.45 12.04
C ARG A 15 27.35 1.45 13.13
N ASP A 16 27.44 1.90 14.38
CA ASP A 16 27.93 1.07 15.48
C ASP A 16 26.91 0.03 15.97
N ILE A 17 25.62 0.27 15.73
CA ILE A 17 24.54 -0.61 16.20
C ILE A 17 23.96 -1.49 15.10
N VAL A 18 24.19 -1.18 13.82
CA VAL A 18 23.76 -2.04 12.71
C VAL A 18 24.66 -3.28 12.62
N PRO A 19 24.09 -4.50 12.51
CA PRO A 19 24.87 -5.71 12.27
C PRO A 19 25.71 -5.61 10.99
N GLU A 20 26.97 -6.05 11.02
CA GLU A 20 27.89 -5.94 9.88
C GLU A 20 27.33 -6.61 8.61
N LYS A 21 26.71 -7.78 8.77
CA LYS A 21 26.01 -8.50 7.69
C LYS A 21 24.87 -7.71 7.05
N ASP A 22 24.27 -6.77 7.79
CA ASP A 22 23.10 -6.00 7.36
C ASP A 22 23.49 -4.60 6.84
N ALA A 23 24.69 -4.12 7.19
CA ALA A 23 25.17 -2.78 6.84
C ALA A 23 25.27 -2.53 5.32
N GLN A 24 25.40 -3.59 4.52
CA GLN A 24 25.51 -3.52 3.06
C GLN A 24 24.25 -4.01 2.33
N ILE A 25 23.12 -4.20 3.03
CA ILE A 25 21.88 -4.62 2.39
C ILE A 25 21.37 -3.49 1.48
N ASP A 26 21.14 -3.82 0.21
CA ASP A 26 20.54 -2.90 -0.77
C ASP A 26 19.02 -3.05 -0.86
N SER A 27 18.51 -4.24 -0.55
CA SER A 27 17.08 -4.53 -0.43
C SER A 27 16.87 -5.77 0.43
N PHE A 28 16.08 -5.67 1.49
CA PHE A 28 15.68 -6.83 2.29
C PHE A 28 14.90 -7.86 1.45
N LEU A 29 14.14 -7.40 0.44
CA LEU A 29 13.32 -8.24 -0.41
C LEU A 29 14.14 -9.08 -1.40
N LEU A 30 15.34 -8.62 -1.78
CA LEU A 30 16.20 -9.26 -2.78
C LEU A 30 17.35 -10.05 -2.16
N VAL A 31 17.40 -10.18 -0.83
CA VAL A 31 18.37 -11.05 -0.16
C VAL A 31 18.05 -12.49 -0.55
N PRO A 32 19.01 -13.26 -1.11
CA PRO A 32 18.78 -14.66 -1.43
C PRO A 32 18.37 -15.40 -0.17
N GLU A 33 17.19 -16.02 -0.18
CA GLU A 33 16.86 -16.99 0.85
C GLU A 33 17.89 -18.11 0.76
N GLN A 34 18.55 -18.45 1.87
CA GLN A 34 19.29 -19.70 1.99
C GLN A 34 18.28 -20.85 1.98
N SER A 35 17.69 -21.11 0.81
CA SER A 35 16.95 -22.33 0.55
C SER A 35 17.92 -23.26 -0.16
N ASP A 36 18.43 -24.23 0.61
CA ASP A 36 18.89 -25.49 0.07
C ASP A 36 17.85 -25.98 -0.95
N GLY A 37 18.33 -26.41 -2.12
CA GLY A 37 17.51 -26.83 -3.24
C GLY A 37 16.41 -27.81 -2.83
N PHE A 38 15.21 -27.28 -2.62
CA PHE A 38 13.98 -28.05 -2.58
C PHE A 38 13.09 -27.52 -3.70
N TYR A 39 13.29 -28.09 -4.89
CA TYR A 39 12.21 -28.21 -5.85
C TYR A 39 11.15 -29.12 -5.20
N GLY A 40 10.26 -28.52 -4.41
CA GLY A 40 9.20 -29.22 -3.70
C GLY A 40 8.14 -29.73 -4.67
N ASP A 41 8.05 -31.06 -4.78
CA ASP A 41 7.02 -31.85 -5.46
C ASP A 41 5.62 -31.74 -4.81
N GLY A 42 5.32 -30.60 -4.14
CA GLY A 42 4.09 -30.39 -3.36
C GLY A 42 2.87 -29.96 -4.18
N ALA A 43 3.02 -29.70 -5.48
CA ALA A 43 1.94 -29.18 -6.32
C ALA A 43 0.90 -30.25 -6.70
N ASN A 44 1.27 -31.54 -6.69
CA ASN A 44 0.39 -32.60 -7.21
C ASN A 44 -0.62 -33.12 -6.18
N GLN A 45 -0.30 -33.19 -4.88
CA GLN A 45 -1.23 -33.71 -3.87
C GLN A 45 -2.36 -32.73 -3.51
N HIS A 46 -2.12 -31.42 -3.57
CA HIS A 46 -3.16 -30.41 -3.33
C HIS A 46 -4.17 -30.28 -4.48
N SER A 47 -3.81 -30.69 -5.69
CA SER A 47 -4.64 -30.47 -6.87
C SER A 47 -6.00 -31.20 -6.83
N THR A 48 -6.06 -32.39 -6.23
CA THR A 48 -7.26 -33.24 -6.23
C THR A 48 -8.30 -32.78 -5.20
N GLU A 49 -7.88 -32.38 -3.99
CA GLU A 49 -8.77 -31.79 -2.97
C GLU A 49 -9.30 -30.40 -3.39
N LEU A 50 -8.45 -29.59 -4.04
CA LEU A 50 -8.84 -28.27 -4.53
C LEU A 50 -9.91 -28.31 -5.63
N THR A 51 -9.99 -29.40 -6.39
CA THR A 51 -10.96 -29.51 -7.49
C THR A 51 -12.38 -29.75 -6.97
N GLY A 52 -12.54 -30.40 -5.82
CA GLY A 52 -13.85 -30.58 -5.15
C GLY A 52 -14.39 -29.28 -4.55
N LEU A 53 -13.51 -28.42 -4.00
CA LEU A 53 -13.89 -27.11 -3.43
C LEU A 53 -14.41 -26.10 -4.48
N LEU A 54 -14.09 -26.31 -5.76
CA LEU A 54 -14.52 -25.47 -6.87
C LEU A 54 -15.83 -25.96 -7.53
N GLN A 55 -16.34 -27.12 -7.14
CA GLN A 55 -17.52 -27.77 -7.76
C GLN A 55 -18.85 -27.42 -7.08
N ASP A 56 -18.83 -26.92 -5.86
CA ASP A 56 -20.03 -26.41 -5.18
C ASP A 56 -20.22 -24.93 -5.54
N GLY A 57 -21.23 -24.65 -6.36
CA GLY A 57 -21.57 -23.30 -6.84
C GLY A 57 -21.53 -22.22 -5.75
N GLY A 58 -21.26 -20.97 -6.14
CA GLY A 58 -21.02 -19.89 -5.19
C GLY A 58 -20.09 -18.79 -5.70
N LEU A 59 -19.63 -18.88 -6.95
CA LEU A 59 -18.79 -17.85 -7.57
C LEU A 59 -19.51 -16.51 -7.60
N THR A 60 -20.82 -16.51 -7.87
CA THR A 60 -21.67 -15.32 -7.80
C THR A 60 -21.63 -14.65 -6.42
N LEU A 61 -21.70 -15.44 -5.34
CA LEU A 61 -21.63 -14.90 -3.96
C LEU A 61 -20.25 -14.33 -3.64
N LEU A 62 -19.19 -15.01 -4.03
CA LEU A 62 -17.81 -14.56 -3.79
C LEU A 62 -17.46 -13.31 -4.61
N CYS A 63 -17.88 -13.24 -5.87
CA CYS A 63 -17.76 -12.05 -6.71
C CYS A 63 -18.57 -10.87 -6.14
N GLN A 64 -19.78 -11.12 -5.62
CA GLN A 64 -20.56 -10.10 -4.93
C GLN A 64 -19.81 -9.58 -3.69
N ARG A 65 -19.22 -10.47 -2.90
CA ARG A 65 -18.41 -10.10 -1.74
C ARG A 65 -17.18 -9.28 -2.13
N PHE A 66 -16.51 -9.64 -3.23
CA PHE A 66 -15.41 -8.86 -3.79
C PHE A 66 -15.85 -7.44 -4.19
N LEU A 67 -16.99 -7.32 -4.89
CA LEU A 67 -17.54 -6.02 -5.29
C LEU A 67 -17.91 -5.16 -4.07
N THR A 68 -18.36 -5.77 -2.97
CA THR A 68 -18.73 -5.02 -1.77
C THR A 68 -17.52 -4.62 -0.91
N LEU A 69 -16.52 -5.49 -0.72
CA LEU A 69 -15.47 -5.27 0.28
C LEU A 69 -14.13 -4.81 -0.30
N PHE A 70 -13.87 -5.07 -1.58
CA PHE A 70 -12.56 -4.86 -2.19
C PHE A 70 -12.59 -3.82 -3.31
N HIS A 71 -13.47 -4.02 -4.29
CA HIS A 71 -13.55 -3.21 -5.52
C HIS A 71 -13.68 -1.70 -5.27
N PRO A 72 -14.36 -1.20 -4.22
CA PRO A 72 -14.50 0.25 -4.02
C PRO A 72 -13.18 0.99 -3.77
N ARG A 73 -12.11 0.29 -3.36
CA ARG A 73 -10.75 0.88 -3.25
C ARG A 73 -9.98 0.87 -4.58
N ASN A 74 -10.34 -0.05 -5.48
CA ASN A 74 -9.70 -0.27 -6.78
C ASN A 74 -10.77 -0.57 -7.84
N PRO A 75 -11.54 0.44 -8.30
CA PRO A 75 -12.76 0.25 -9.06
C PRO A 75 -12.50 -0.07 -10.54
N ILE A 76 -11.60 -1.01 -10.82
CA ILE A 76 -11.07 -1.30 -12.16
C ILE A 76 -11.96 -2.19 -13.02
N LEU A 77 -13.11 -2.65 -12.50
CA LEU A 77 -14.04 -3.55 -13.20
C LEU A 77 -15.43 -2.93 -13.38
N ASP A 78 -16.16 -3.38 -14.38
CA ASP A 78 -17.62 -3.26 -14.44
C ASP A 78 -18.25 -4.38 -13.59
N GLY A 79 -18.89 -4.01 -12.48
CA GLY A 79 -19.53 -4.97 -11.57
C GLY A 79 -20.63 -5.79 -12.21
N LYS A 80 -21.42 -5.22 -13.14
CA LYS A 80 -22.48 -5.95 -13.85
C LYS A 80 -21.88 -7.01 -14.76
N GLN A 81 -20.77 -6.68 -15.42
CA GLN A 81 -20.06 -7.62 -16.28
C GLN A 81 -19.45 -8.77 -15.48
N LEU A 82 -18.77 -8.47 -14.36
CA LEU A 82 -18.23 -9.50 -13.46
C LEU A 82 -19.33 -10.46 -12.98
N MET A 83 -20.47 -9.93 -12.54
CA MET A 83 -21.58 -10.76 -12.08
C MET A 83 -22.21 -11.61 -13.19
N ARG A 84 -22.20 -11.13 -14.44
CA ARG A 84 -22.60 -11.96 -15.60
C ARG A 84 -21.63 -13.12 -15.82
N PHE A 85 -20.31 -12.85 -15.79
CA PHE A 85 -19.31 -13.91 -15.92
C PHE A 85 -19.42 -14.94 -14.78
N ALA A 86 -19.65 -14.49 -13.56
CA ALA A 86 -19.81 -15.38 -12.40
C ALA A 86 -21.03 -16.31 -12.56
N LYS A 87 -22.17 -15.77 -13.01
CA LYS A 87 -23.38 -16.58 -13.28
C LYS A 87 -23.15 -17.60 -14.39
N ILE A 88 -22.53 -17.19 -15.49
CA ILE A 88 -22.20 -18.10 -16.59
C ILE A 88 -21.27 -19.22 -16.10
N ALA A 89 -20.30 -18.90 -15.23
CA ALA A 89 -19.38 -19.87 -14.66
C ALA A 89 -20.06 -20.83 -13.66
N ASP A 90 -20.99 -20.34 -12.83
CA ASP A 90 -21.80 -21.18 -11.94
C ASP A 90 -22.73 -22.13 -12.74
N GLU A 91 -23.29 -21.66 -13.86
CA GLU A 91 -24.24 -22.44 -14.70
C GLU A 91 -23.54 -23.43 -15.64
N ASN A 92 -22.46 -22.99 -16.32
CA ASN A 92 -21.82 -23.74 -17.41
C ASN A 92 -20.42 -24.24 -17.06
N GLY A 93 -19.93 -23.95 -15.86
CA GLY A 93 -18.58 -24.26 -15.43
C GLY A 93 -17.52 -23.28 -15.94
N LEU A 94 -16.36 -23.31 -15.28
CA LEU A 94 -15.21 -22.45 -15.58
C LEU A 94 -14.49 -22.86 -16.87
N GLN A 95 -14.33 -21.92 -17.79
CA GLN A 95 -13.63 -22.11 -19.07
C GLN A 95 -12.14 -21.76 -18.96
N TRP A 96 -11.38 -21.96 -20.03
CA TRP A 96 -9.96 -21.58 -20.15
C TRP A 96 -9.79 -20.21 -20.81
N ASP A 97 -10.46 -19.20 -20.24
CA ASP A 97 -10.50 -17.84 -20.77
C ASP A 97 -10.27 -16.78 -19.69
N SER A 98 -10.14 -15.52 -20.11
CA SER A 98 -9.91 -14.37 -19.24
C SER A 98 -11.11 -14.06 -18.35
N ALA A 99 -12.34 -14.35 -18.80
CA ALA A 99 -13.56 -14.16 -18.00
C ALA A 99 -13.58 -15.10 -16.79
N SER A 100 -13.29 -16.39 -16.99
CA SER A 100 -13.16 -17.36 -15.91
C SER A 100 -11.97 -17.04 -15.01
N CYS A 101 -10.86 -16.57 -15.59
CA CYS A 101 -9.71 -16.09 -14.82
C CYS A 101 -10.10 -14.93 -13.89
N LEU A 102 -10.85 -13.94 -14.40
CA LEU A 102 -11.32 -12.79 -13.63
C LEU A 102 -12.23 -13.23 -12.47
N VAL A 103 -13.20 -14.12 -12.75
CA VAL A 103 -14.12 -14.65 -11.72
C VAL A 103 -13.35 -15.36 -10.60
N LEU A 104 -12.35 -16.16 -10.95
CA LEU A 104 -11.51 -16.86 -9.97
C LEU A 104 -10.66 -15.90 -9.13
N LEU A 105 -10.07 -14.86 -9.75
CA LEU A 105 -9.32 -13.83 -9.02
C LEU A 105 -10.21 -13.02 -8.08
N ALA A 106 -11.38 -12.60 -8.57
CA ALA A 106 -12.37 -11.91 -7.75
C ALA A 106 -12.83 -12.80 -6.59
N SER A 107 -13.05 -14.09 -6.83
CA SER A 107 -13.42 -15.05 -5.79
C SER A 107 -12.32 -15.21 -4.73
N ALA A 108 -11.07 -15.38 -5.15
CA ALA A 108 -9.92 -15.48 -4.25
C ALA A 108 -9.77 -14.22 -3.36
N LEU A 109 -9.92 -13.03 -3.95
CA LEU A 109 -9.88 -11.76 -3.22
C LEU A 109 -11.12 -11.56 -2.34
N GLY A 110 -12.30 -12.02 -2.77
CA GLY A 110 -13.54 -12.01 -1.99
C GLY A 110 -13.44 -12.85 -0.73
N VAL A 111 -12.82 -14.03 -0.82
CA VAL A 111 -12.50 -14.90 0.34
C VAL A 111 -11.46 -14.23 1.24
N THR A 112 -10.41 -13.65 0.67
CA THR A 112 -9.30 -13.05 1.42
C THR A 112 -9.71 -11.78 2.18
N THR A 113 -10.59 -10.97 1.59
CA THR A 113 -10.90 -9.63 2.10
C THR A 113 -11.82 -9.70 3.33
N GLN A 114 -11.37 -9.09 4.41
CA GLN A 114 -12.15 -8.93 5.63
C GLN A 114 -12.82 -7.54 5.67
N PRO A 115 -14.02 -7.43 6.27
CA PRO A 115 -14.60 -6.13 6.57
C PRO A 115 -13.65 -5.31 7.44
N TRP A 116 -13.51 -4.03 7.13
CA TRP A 116 -12.69 -3.13 7.93
C TRP A 116 -13.28 -2.96 9.33
N LYS A 117 -12.40 -2.91 10.33
CA LYS A 117 -12.74 -2.64 11.73
C LYS A 117 -12.01 -1.37 12.15
N LYS A 118 -12.72 -0.43 12.76
CA LYS A 118 -12.12 0.80 13.30
C LYS A 118 -11.04 0.41 14.32
N PRO A 119 -9.78 0.87 14.13
CA PRO A 119 -8.76 0.70 15.15
C PRO A 119 -9.17 1.36 16.48
N PRO A 120 -8.70 0.85 17.63
CA PRO A 120 -8.99 1.48 18.91
C PRO A 120 -8.47 2.93 18.93
N GLU A 121 -9.12 3.79 19.72
CA GLU A 121 -8.63 5.15 19.92
C GLU A 121 -7.29 5.14 20.65
N THR A 122 -6.34 5.85 20.05
CA THR A 122 -4.93 5.78 20.39
C THR A 122 -4.57 6.93 21.35
N ASN A 123 -5.00 6.87 22.62
CA ASN A 123 -4.48 7.80 23.62
C ASN A 123 -3.06 7.39 24.02
N THR A 124 -2.08 8.28 23.86
CA THR A 124 -0.65 8.04 24.11
C THR A 124 -0.36 7.44 25.49
N ASP A 125 -1.17 7.76 26.51
CA ASP A 125 -1.02 7.25 27.87
C ASP A 125 -1.49 5.79 28.07
N THR A 126 -2.39 5.28 27.22
CA THR A 126 -2.94 3.91 27.31
C THR A 126 -2.27 2.93 26.34
N LEU A 127 -1.51 3.42 25.36
CA LEU A 127 -0.87 2.64 24.29
C LEU A 127 0.03 1.50 24.75
N TRP A 128 0.69 1.64 25.90
CA TRP A 128 1.65 0.65 26.38
C TRP A 128 0.99 -0.55 27.08
N ARG A 129 -0.28 -0.45 27.49
CA ARG A 129 -0.97 -1.52 28.23
C ARG A 129 -1.73 -2.51 27.33
N ALA A 130 -2.05 -2.13 26.11
CA ALA A 130 -2.86 -2.96 25.23
C ALA A 130 -1.99 -4.04 24.56
N GLN A 131 -1.96 -5.23 25.17
CA GLN A 131 -1.45 -6.43 24.52
C GLN A 131 -2.52 -6.92 23.53
N TYR A 132 -2.58 -6.32 22.35
CA TYR A 132 -3.63 -6.64 21.39
C TYR A 132 -3.31 -7.95 20.66
N ALA A 133 -4.09 -8.99 20.93
CA ALA A 133 -4.08 -10.20 20.11
C ALA A 133 -4.74 -9.87 18.76
N ARG A 134 -4.00 -9.98 17.66
CA ARG A 134 -4.60 -9.90 16.33
C ARG A 134 -5.50 -11.11 16.14
N ASP A 135 -6.78 -10.87 15.88
CA ASP A 135 -7.72 -11.92 15.49
C ASP A 135 -7.35 -12.44 14.08
N THR A 136 -6.59 -13.53 14.04
CA THR A 136 -6.08 -14.15 12.81
C THR A 136 -6.89 -15.36 12.37
N ALA A 137 -7.81 -15.85 13.21
CA ALA A 137 -8.58 -17.07 12.95
C ALA A 137 -9.35 -17.01 11.61
N PRO A 138 -10.07 -15.91 11.29
CA PRO A 138 -10.82 -15.85 10.03
C PRO A 138 -9.92 -15.82 8.79
N PHE A 139 -8.64 -15.46 8.92
CA PHE A 139 -7.70 -15.46 7.80
C PHE A 139 -7.09 -16.84 7.57
N ILE A 140 -6.69 -17.52 8.66
CA ILE A 140 -6.09 -18.86 8.58
C ILE A 140 -7.09 -19.85 7.97
N GLU A 141 -8.35 -19.79 8.41
CA GLU A 141 -9.44 -20.63 7.89
C GLU A 141 -9.71 -20.40 6.40
N ASN A 142 -9.63 -19.14 5.95
CA ASN A 142 -9.94 -18.77 4.57
C ASN A 142 -8.76 -18.91 3.60
N LYS A 143 -7.53 -19.14 4.10
CA LYS A 143 -6.32 -19.16 3.27
C LYS A 143 -6.33 -20.30 2.24
N SER A 144 -6.63 -21.52 2.66
CA SER A 144 -6.64 -22.68 1.77
C SER A 144 -7.65 -22.52 0.63
N ILE A 145 -8.84 -22.01 0.95
CA ILE A 145 -9.90 -21.72 -0.01
C ILE A 145 -9.47 -20.63 -0.99
N ALA A 146 -8.92 -19.52 -0.49
CA ALA A 146 -8.44 -18.44 -1.35
C ALA A 146 -7.30 -18.89 -2.28
N GLU A 147 -6.36 -19.68 -1.78
CA GLU A 147 -5.27 -20.26 -2.57
C GLU A 147 -5.79 -21.22 -3.64
N ALA A 148 -6.90 -21.92 -3.39
CA ALA A 148 -7.55 -22.77 -4.38
C ALA A 148 -8.05 -21.99 -5.60
N TYR A 149 -8.84 -20.94 -5.35
CA TYR A 149 -9.33 -20.05 -6.39
C TYR A 149 -8.18 -19.37 -7.14
N PHE A 150 -7.17 -18.89 -6.41
CA PHE A 150 -6.02 -18.25 -7.03
C PHE A 150 -5.18 -19.21 -7.86
N LEU A 151 -4.96 -20.46 -7.41
CA LEU A 151 -4.22 -21.45 -8.20
C LEU A 151 -4.97 -21.77 -9.50
N ALA A 152 -6.29 -21.89 -9.45
CA ALA A 152 -7.11 -22.08 -10.64
C ALA A 152 -7.04 -20.87 -11.59
N ALA A 153 -7.00 -19.64 -11.07
CA ALA A 153 -6.75 -18.44 -11.87
C ALA A 153 -5.34 -18.43 -12.47
N LYS A 154 -4.31 -18.75 -11.67
CA LYS A 154 -2.90 -18.75 -12.08
C LYS A 154 -2.64 -19.66 -13.27
N LYS A 155 -3.31 -20.81 -13.35
CA LYS A 155 -3.27 -21.70 -14.52
C LYS A 155 -3.74 -21.03 -15.81
N ARG A 156 -4.66 -20.05 -15.72
CA ARG A 156 -5.20 -19.29 -16.86
C ARG A 156 -4.39 -18.03 -17.17
N LEU A 157 -3.66 -17.47 -16.19
CA LEU A 157 -2.81 -16.29 -16.39
C LEU A 157 -1.79 -16.48 -17.53
N GLY A 158 -1.31 -17.70 -17.75
CA GLY A 158 -0.38 -18.02 -18.84
C GLY A 158 -0.96 -17.92 -20.25
N LEU A 159 -2.29 -17.86 -20.39
CA LEU A 159 -2.99 -17.76 -21.69
C LEU A 159 -3.38 -16.32 -22.05
N LEU A 160 -3.19 -15.36 -21.13
CA LEU A 160 -3.66 -13.99 -21.28
C LEU A 160 -2.87 -13.25 -22.38
N GLY A 161 -3.58 -12.46 -23.19
CA GLY A 161 -3.05 -11.54 -24.20
C GLY A 161 -2.94 -10.09 -23.72
N ASP A 162 -3.18 -9.13 -24.61
CA ASP A 162 -3.13 -7.68 -24.34
C ASP A 162 -4.52 -7.01 -24.31
N SER A 163 -5.58 -7.80 -24.11
CA SER A 163 -6.91 -7.24 -23.92
C SER A 163 -7.01 -6.51 -22.58
N LEU A 164 -7.94 -5.56 -22.45
CA LEU A 164 -8.18 -4.86 -21.19
C LEU A 164 -8.54 -5.83 -20.05
N LEU A 165 -9.30 -6.88 -20.36
CA LEU A 165 -9.68 -7.93 -19.41
C LEU A 165 -8.48 -8.75 -18.92
N ASP A 166 -7.53 -9.03 -19.80
CA ASP A 166 -6.27 -9.70 -19.46
C ASP A 166 -5.43 -8.85 -18.49
N ILE A 167 -5.33 -7.55 -18.77
CA ILE A 167 -4.60 -6.59 -17.94
C ILE A 167 -5.25 -6.48 -16.55
N GLN A 168 -6.59 -6.43 -16.48
CA GLN A 168 -7.32 -6.45 -15.22
C GLN A 168 -7.02 -7.72 -14.41
N CYS A 169 -6.97 -8.88 -15.05
CA CYS A 169 -6.61 -10.14 -14.39
C CYS A 169 -5.19 -10.09 -13.80
N LEU A 170 -4.21 -9.61 -14.58
CA LEU A 170 -2.83 -9.47 -14.10
C LEU A 170 -2.74 -8.49 -12.92
N PHE A 171 -3.44 -7.37 -12.97
CA PHE A 171 -3.47 -6.41 -11.86
C PHE A 171 -4.10 -7.00 -10.59
N LEU A 172 -5.24 -7.70 -10.69
CA LEU A 172 -5.84 -8.37 -9.53
C LEU A 172 -4.96 -9.50 -8.98
N ALA A 173 -4.25 -10.22 -9.85
CA ALA A 173 -3.26 -11.21 -9.43
C ALA A 173 -2.13 -10.56 -8.62
N SER A 174 -1.63 -9.39 -9.05
CA SER A 174 -0.68 -8.61 -8.25
C SER A 174 -1.20 -8.29 -6.86
N ILE A 175 -2.45 -7.82 -6.75
CA ILE A 175 -3.04 -7.48 -5.44
C ILE A 175 -3.20 -8.72 -4.56
N TYR A 176 -3.63 -9.85 -5.12
CA TYR A 176 -3.72 -11.09 -4.38
C TYR A 176 -2.36 -11.52 -3.83
N GLU A 177 -1.29 -11.39 -4.60
CA GLU A 177 0.06 -11.69 -4.10
C GLU A 177 0.49 -10.72 -3.00
N LYS A 178 0.12 -9.43 -3.09
CA LYS A 178 0.36 -8.42 -2.03
C LYS A 178 -0.30 -8.80 -0.71
N THR A 179 -1.54 -9.31 -0.72
CA THR A 179 -2.24 -9.69 0.52
C THR A 179 -1.57 -10.86 1.25
N TYR A 180 -0.86 -11.73 0.52
CA TYR A 180 -0.14 -12.88 1.06
C TYR A 180 1.37 -12.65 1.23
N PHE A 181 1.81 -11.39 1.24
CA PHE A 181 3.21 -11.03 1.45
C PHE A 181 4.20 -11.50 0.37
N ARG A 182 3.72 -12.00 -0.78
CA ARG A 182 4.55 -12.44 -1.92
C ARG A 182 4.88 -11.27 -2.84
N HIS A 183 5.55 -10.25 -2.31
CA HIS A 183 5.71 -8.93 -2.94
C HIS A 183 6.52 -8.93 -4.24
N LEU A 184 7.52 -9.80 -4.37
CA LEU A 184 8.26 -9.94 -5.61
C LEU A 184 7.37 -10.54 -6.72
N GLN A 185 6.55 -11.55 -6.39
CA GLN A 185 5.60 -12.12 -7.33
C GLN A 185 4.49 -11.10 -7.71
N ALA A 186 4.03 -10.31 -6.74
CA ALA A 186 3.11 -9.21 -6.98
C ALA A 186 3.67 -8.18 -7.96
N TRP A 187 4.94 -7.80 -7.77
CA TRP A 187 5.66 -6.91 -8.67
C TRP A 187 5.69 -7.45 -10.10
N PHE A 188 5.98 -8.74 -10.30
CA PHE A 188 6.01 -9.33 -11.65
C PHE A 188 4.65 -9.30 -12.36
N TYR A 189 3.54 -9.54 -11.65
CA TYR A 189 2.22 -9.42 -12.26
C TYR A 189 1.86 -7.95 -12.55
N LEU A 190 2.24 -7.04 -11.66
CA LEU A 190 2.02 -5.61 -11.86
C LEU A 190 2.79 -5.09 -13.09
N GLN A 191 4.06 -5.46 -13.23
CA GLN A 191 4.89 -5.12 -14.38
C GLN A 191 4.26 -5.65 -15.67
N GLN A 192 3.80 -6.90 -15.68
CA GLN A 192 3.09 -7.44 -16.85
C GLN A 192 1.81 -6.65 -17.17
N ALA A 193 1.02 -6.29 -16.17
CA ALA A 193 -0.17 -5.48 -16.37
C ALA A 193 0.17 -4.10 -16.94
N ALA A 194 1.14 -3.41 -16.34
CA ALA A 194 1.55 -2.06 -16.69
C ALA A 194 2.20 -1.99 -18.09
N THR A 195 3.12 -2.90 -18.42
CA THR A 195 3.75 -2.96 -19.75
C THR A 195 2.75 -3.34 -20.85
N ARG A 196 1.84 -4.30 -20.60
CA ARG A 196 0.79 -4.65 -21.58
C ARG A 196 -0.17 -3.48 -21.80
N LEU A 197 -0.52 -2.76 -20.73
CA LEU A 197 -1.30 -1.54 -20.84
C LEU A 197 -0.56 -0.47 -21.63
N GLN A 198 0.72 -0.23 -21.33
CA GLN A 198 1.54 0.73 -22.05
C GLN A 198 1.56 0.42 -23.57
N VAL A 199 1.80 -0.83 -23.95
CA VAL A 199 1.79 -1.28 -25.35
C VAL A 199 0.40 -1.08 -25.98
N ARG A 200 -0.67 -1.46 -25.26
CA ARG A 200 -2.05 -1.25 -25.72
C ARG A 200 -2.32 0.23 -26.02
N LEU A 201 -1.94 1.12 -25.11
CA LEU A 201 -2.10 2.56 -25.25
C LEU A 201 -1.28 3.16 -26.39
N LEU A 202 -0.09 2.60 -26.67
CA LEU A 202 0.72 3.01 -27.81
C LEU A 202 0.11 2.53 -29.14
N LYS A 203 -0.44 1.31 -29.19
CA LYS A 203 -1.10 0.75 -30.38
C LYS A 203 -2.35 1.54 -30.79
N THR A 204 -3.10 2.08 -29.84
CA THR A 204 -4.34 2.82 -30.11
C THR A 204 -4.11 4.25 -30.61
N GLY A 205 -2.88 4.77 -30.56
CA GLY A 205 -2.42 5.90 -31.39
C GLY A 205 -3.01 7.28 -31.13
N THR A 206 -3.90 7.48 -30.15
CA THR A 206 -4.55 8.79 -29.91
C THR A 206 -3.86 9.60 -28.81
N ARG A 207 -2.94 10.48 -29.23
CA ARG A 207 -2.48 11.63 -28.44
C ARG A 207 -2.79 12.90 -29.24
N PRO A 208 -3.72 13.78 -28.84
CA PRO A 208 -4.62 13.72 -27.68
C PRO A 208 -5.83 12.81 -27.95
N TRP A 209 -6.52 12.38 -26.89
CA TRP A 209 -7.68 11.49 -26.92
C TRP A 209 -8.89 12.10 -27.64
N ALA A 210 -8.86 12.13 -28.97
CA ALA A 210 -10.08 12.08 -29.74
C ALA A 210 -10.71 10.72 -29.47
N THR A 211 -11.98 10.72 -29.08
CA THR A 211 -12.81 9.53 -28.92
C THR A 211 -12.57 8.58 -30.08
N CYS A 212 -11.89 7.46 -29.82
CA CYS A 212 -11.78 6.39 -30.79
C CYS A 212 -13.21 5.86 -30.99
N GLU A 213 -13.82 6.12 -32.16
CA GLU A 213 -15.21 5.77 -32.46
C GLU A 213 -15.51 4.27 -32.30
N SER A 214 -14.48 3.41 -32.23
CA SER A 214 -14.62 1.97 -32.02
C SER A 214 -14.72 1.53 -30.55
N SER A 215 -14.40 2.38 -29.58
CA SER A 215 -14.45 2.03 -28.15
C SER A 215 -15.65 2.70 -27.48
N GLY A 216 -16.52 1.92 -26.84
CA GLY A 216 -17.66 2.46 -26.11
C GLY A 216 -17.22 3.36 -24.94
N PRO A 217 -18.03 4.34 -24.50
CA PRO A 217 -17.69 5.25 -23.40
C PRO A 217 -17.30 4.54 -22.09
N ASN A 218 -17.88 3.36 -21.85
CA ASN A 218 -17.60 2.53 -20.66
C ASN A 218 -16.19 1.92 -20.70
N ASP A 219 -15.75 1.42 -21.86
CA ASP A 219 -14.43 0.78 -22.01
C ASP A 219 -13.30 1.79 -21.83
N LEU A 220 -13.47 3.02 -22.34
CA LEU A 220 -12.53 4.12 -22.13
C LEU A 220 -12.41 4.48 -20.65
N ASN A 221 -13.54 4.56 -19.93
CA ASN A 221 -13.54 4.88 -18.51
C ASN A 221 -12.86 3.77 -17.68
N ILE A 222 -13.08 2.49 -18.01
CA ILE A 222 -12.40 1.38 -17.33
C ILE A 222 -10.89 1.34 -17.64
N GLU A 223 -10.49 1.60 -18.88
CA GLU A 223 -9.06 1.70 -19.25
C GLU A 223 -8.36 2.78 -18.42
N GLN A 224 -9.02 3.93 -18.21
CA GLN A 224 -8.50 4.98 -17.35
C GLN A 224 -8.34 4.54 -15.89
N ARG A 225 -9.31 3.81 -15.36
CA ARG A 225 -9.21 3.28 -13.99
C ARG A 225 -8.08 2.25 -13.85
N VAL A 226 -7.90 1.40 -14.86
CA VAL A 226 -6.79 0.43 -14.89
C VAL A 226 -5.45 1.15 -14.96
N PHE A 227 -5.32 2.19 -15.79
CA PHE A 227 -4.11 3.03 -15.85
C PHE A 227 -3.74 3.60 -14.50
N TRP A 228 -4.65 4.36 -13.87
CA TRP A 228 -4.35 5.04 -12.61
C TRP A 228 -4.10 4.04 -11.47
N SER A 229 -4.77 2.89 -11.49
CA SER A 229 -4.54 1.82 -10.52
C SER A 229 -3.15 1.18 -10.68
N CYS A 230 -2.72 0.90 -11.93
CA CYS A 230 -1.38 0.40 -12.22
C CYS A 230 -0.31 1.43 -11.87
N PHE A 231 -0.46 2.68 -12.33
CA PHE A 231 0.46 3.79 -12.06
C PHE A 231 0.71 3.94 -10.56
N ARG A 232 -0.37 4.04 -9.77
CA ARG A 232 -0.28 4.14 -8.32
C ARG A 232 0.44 2.95 -7.70
N ALA A 233 0.03 1.74 -8.04
CA ALA A 233 0.58 0.53 -7.43
C ALA A 233 2.08 0.41 -7.75
N GLU A 234 2.48 0.79 -8.96
CA GLU A 234 3.88 0.79 -9.39
C GLU A 234 4.69 1.83 -8.62
N ARG A 235 4.20 3.07 -8.51
CA ARG A 235 4.85 4.13 -7.73
C ARG A 235 5.02 3.76 -6.27
N GLU A 236 4.04 3.11 -5.66
CA GLU A 236 4.14 2.60 -4.28
C GLU A 236 5.29 1.61 -4.13
N PHE A 237 5.48 0.71 -5.11
CA PHE A 237 6.60 -0.24 -5.13
C PHE A 237 7.95 0.43 -5.38
N LEU A 238 8.02 1.36 -6.34
CA LEU A 238 9.27 2.05 -6.71
C LEU A 238 9.82 2.93 -5.58
N LEU A 239 8.98 3.36 -4.64
CA LEU A 239 9.44 4.04 -3.42
C LEU A 239 10.21 3.09 -2.49
N GLU A 240 9.89 1.79 -2.51
CA GLU A 240 10.42 0.79 -1.57
C GLU A 240 11.46 -0.14 -2.19
N ILE A 241 11.38 -0.43 -3.49
CA ILE A 241 12.22 -1.40 -4.21
C ILE A 241 12.91 -0.71 -5.38
N ASP A 242 14.19 -0.99 -5.56
CA ASP A 242 15.00 -0.45 -6.65
C ASP A 242 14.92 -1.36 -7.89
N LEU A 243 13.71 -1.50 -8.43
CA LEU A 243 13.44 -2.24 -9.66
C LEU A 243 13.06 -1.25 -10.78
N PRO A 244 13.34 -1.58 -12.05
CA PRO A 244 13.05 -0.67 -13.16
C PRO A 244 11.55 -0.47 -13.35
N PRO A 245 11.08 0.76 -13.61
CA PRO A 245 9.68 1.03 -13.93
C PRO A 245 9.27 0.43 -15.28
N SER A 246 7.98 0.19 -15.48
CA SER A 246 7.39 -0.31 -16.73
C SER A 246 7.41 0.70 -17.88
N GLY A 247 7.64 1.99 -17.58
CA GLY A 247 7.49 3.11 -18.51
C GLY A 247 6.04 3.60 -18.68
N LEU A 248 5.08 3.05 -17.91
CA LEU A 248 3.70 3.52 -17.91
C LEU A 248 3.61 5.00 -17.48
N GLY A 249 4.44 5.40 -16.51
CA GLY A 249 4.52 6.77 -16.01
C GLY A 249 5.09 7.79 -17.01
N ASP A 250 5.76 7.34 -18.08
CA ASP A 250 6.26 8.22 -19.15
C ASP A 250 5.17 8.58 -20.16
N LEU A 251 4.02 7.88 -20.11
CA LEU A 251 2.86 8.24 -20.90
C LEU A 251 2.17 9.43 -20.24
N SER A 252 2.01 10.51 -20.99
CA SER A 252 1.00 11.53 -20.70
C SER A 252 -0.37 10.92 -20.98
N TYR A 253 -0.90 10.10 -20.07
CA TYR A 253 -2.25 9.51 -20.11
C TYR A 253 -3.19 10.38 -19.24
N PRO A 254 -4.46 10.64 -19.65
CA PRO A 254 -5.07 11.97 -19.59
C PRO A 254 -5.04 12.72 -18.26
N ASP A 255 -4.92 14.05 -18.38
CA ASP A 255 -4.98 15.00 -17.27
C ASP A 255 -6.29 15.00 -16.46
N PRO A 256 -7.50 14.69 -16.99
CA PRO A 256 -8.62 14.44 -16.09
C PRO A 256 -8.51 13.06 -15.46
N LEU A 257 -8.56 13.07 -14.12
CA LEU A 257 -8.87 11.88 -13.33
C LEU A 257 -10.17 11.22 -13.83
N PRO A 258 -10.36 9.91 -13.63
CA PRO A 258 -11.56 9.22 -14.09
C PRO A 258 -12.85 9.88 -13.59
N GLU A 259 -13.83 10.02 -14.47
CA GLU A 259 -15.13 10.58 -14.10
C GLU A 259 -15.92 9.63 -13.21
N PRO A 260 -16.65 10.15 -12.20
CA PRO A 260 -17.51 9.34 -11.35
C PRO A 260 -18.56 8.56 -12.16
N PRO A 261 -18.88 7.32 -11.77
CA PRO A 261 -20.06 6.62 -12.25
C PRO A 261 -21.31 7.51 -12.25
N LEU A 262 -22.03 7.54 -13.39
CA LEU A 262 -23.26 8.34 -13.57
C LEU A 262 -24.36 8.03 -12.53
N THR A 263 -24.27 6.86 -11.88
CA THR A 263 -25.15 6.45 -10.80
C THR A 263 -25.08 7.37 -9.58
N PHE A 264 -23.98 8.09 -9.36
CA PHE A 264 -23.86 9.03 -8.24
C PHE A 264 -24.66 10.33 -8.47
N ALA A 265 -24.76 10.80 -9.72
CA ALA A 265 -25.47 12.03 -10.06
C ALA A 265 -27.00 11.91 -9.95
N THR A 266 -27.56 10.70 -10.07
CA THR A 266 -29.01 10.43 -9.98
C THR A 266 -29.52 10.23 -8.55
N LEU A 267 -28.62 10.09 -7.56
CA LEU A 267 -28.97 9.77 -6.18
C LEU A 267 -29.23 10.98 -5.29
N GLY A 268 -28.87 12.19 -5.73
CA GLY A 268 -29.18 13.43 -5.02
C GLY A 268 -30.69 13.76 -4.99
N ALA A 269 -31.51 13.07 -5.79
CA ALA A 269 -32.94 13.34 -5.94
C ALA A 269 -33.88 12.35 -5.20
N ASP A 270 -33.45 11.11 -4.94
CA ASP A 270 -34.36 9.99 -4.55
C ASP A 270 -33.96 9.31 -3.22
N VAL A 271 -33.62 10.08 -2.18
CA VAL A 271 -33.14 9.52 -0.89
C VAL A 271 -34.26 8.89 -0.04
N GLU A 272 -35.55 9.12 -0.33
CA GLU A 272 -36.62 8.73 0.61
C GLU A 272 -37.29 7.36 0.39
N THR A 273 -37.05 6.62 -0.70
CA THR A 273 -37.92 5.45 -1.02
C THR A 273 -37.27 4.07 -1.22
N LYS A 274 -35.96 3.88 -1.02
CA LYS A 274 -35.28 2.59 -1.34
C LYS A 274 -34.83 1.74 -0.14
N ALA A 275 -35.51 1.83 1.01
CA ALA A 275 -35.12 1.10 2.22
C ALA A 275 -35.49 -0.41 2.26
N LEU A 276 -36.03 -1.01 1.20
CA LEU A 276 -36.60 -2.37 1.26
C LEU A 276 -36.29 -3.23 0.01
N SER A 277 -35.01 -3.47 -0.31
CA SER A 277 -34.61 -4.54 -1.23
C SER A 277 -33.44 -5.36 -0.65
N PRO A 278 -33.41 -6.69 -0.79
CA PRO A 278 -32.37 -7.54 -0.19
C PRO A 278 -30.97 -7.33 -0.82
N THR A 279 -30.89 -6.56 -1.91
CA THR A 279 -29.66 -6.06 -2.51
C THR A 279 -29.36 -4.67 -1.94
N ASN A 280 -28.92 -4.59 -0.69
CA ASN A 280 -28.46 -3.33 -0.08
C ASN A 280 -27.14 -2.90 -0.72
N TYR A 281 -27.24 -2.32 -1.91
CA TYR A 281 -26.19 -1.58 -2.59
C TYR A 281 -26.03 -0.25 -1.83
N ASP A 282 -25.07 -0.16 -0.91
CA ASP A 282 -24.78 1.06 -0.18
C ASP A 282 -24.11 2.06 -1.13
N SER A 283 -24.93 2.83 -1.82
CA SER A 283 -24.48 3.81 -2.81
C SER A 283 -23.55 4.87 -2.21
N ARG A 284 -23.70 5.19 -0.92
CA ARG A 284 -22.78 6.09 -0.21
C ARG A 284 -21.42 5.45 0.02
N PHE A 285 -21.36 4.15 0.27
CA PHE A 285 -20.10 3.43 0.40
C PHE A 285 -19.30 3.46 -0.91
N GLU A 286 -19.97 3.28 -2.05
CA GLU A 286 -19.32 3.37 -3.35
C GLU A 286 -18.88 4.78 -3.73
N GLU A 287 -19.72 5.78 -3.46
CA GLU A 287 -19.36 7.19 -3.66
C GLU A 287 -18.11 7.53 -2.83
N ARG A 288 -18.09 7.09 -1.57
CA ARG A 288 -16.93 7.26 -0.69
C ARG A 288 -15.69 6.55 -1.24
N GLY A 289 -15.82 5.32 -1.72
CA GLY A 289 -14.72 4.57 -2.34
C GLY A 289 -14.20 5.24 -3.61
N TRP A 290 -15.09 5.85 -4.39
CA TRP A 290 -14.72 6.64 -5.56
C TRP A 290 -13.94 7.91 -5.18
N CYS A 291 -14.45 8.70 -4.23
CA CYS A 291 -13.75 9.87 -3.72
C CYS A 291 -12.38 9.52 -3.15
N TYR A 292 -12.29 8.39 -2.43
CA TYR A 292 -11.03 7.85 -1.95
C TYR A 292 -10.06 7.53 -3.07
N TYR A 293 -10.54 6.79 -4.08
CA TYR A 293 -9.73 6.37 -5.22
C TYR A 293 -9.12 7.58 -5.94
N LEU A 294 -9.90 8.63 -6.17
CA LEU A 294 -9.42 9.87 -6.81
C LEU A 294 -8.47 10.67 -5.92
N ALA A 295 -8.83 10.85 -4.64
CA ALA A 295 -8.01 11.56 -3.67
C ALA A 295 -6.65 10.87 -3.52
N GLU A 296 -6.62 9.55 -3.46
CA GLU A 296 -5.40 8.80 -3.23
C GLU A 296 -4.47 8.81 -4.46
N ILE A 297 -5.00 8.86 -5.70
CA ILE A 297 -4.21 9.14 -6.90
C ILE A 297 -3.57 10.53 -6.83
N SER A 298 -4.38 11.56 -6.51
CA SER A 298 -3.90 12.93 -6.38
C SER A 298 -2.79 13.03 -5.32
N LEU A 299 -3.00 12.42 -4.16
CA LEU A 299 -2.03 12.39 -3.07
C LEU A 299 -0.73 11.71 -3.49
N ARG A 300 -0.82 10.54 -4.15
CA ARG A 300 0.37 9.79 -4.59
C ARG A 300 1.22 10.62 -5.56
N ARG A 301 0.59 11.26 -6.55
CA ARG A 301 1.30 12.16 -7.48
C ARG A 301 2.02 13.29 -6.74
N THR A 302 1.32 13.96 -5.82
CA THR A 302 1.93 15.06 -5.05
C THR A 302 3.09 14.58 -4.17
N ILE A 303 2.96 13.39 -3.55
CA ILE A 303 4.07 12.78 -2.79
C ILE A 303 5.26 12.53 -3.72
N ASP A 304 5.04 11.88 -4.86
CA ASP A 304 6.11 11.51 -5.79
C ASP A 304 6.84 12.75 -6.33
N ASP A 305 6.11 13.78 -6.75
CA ASP A 305 6.67 15.05 -7.22
C ASP A 305 7.50 15.74 -6.13
N THR A 306 6.98 15.74 -4.89
CA THR A 306 7.68 16.33 -3.74
C THR A 306 8.95 15.57 -3.41
N LEU A 307 8.89 14.23 -3.41
CA LEU A 307 10.05 13.39 -3.12
C LEU A 307 11.13 13.49 -4.18
N GLN A 308 10.74 13.63 -5.46
CA GLN A 308 11.68 13.87 -6.54
C GLN A 308 12.47 15.14 -6.27
N HIS A 309 11.79 16.24 -5.94
CA HIS A 309 12.43 17.52 -5.63
C HIS A 309 13.30 17.45 -4.36
N LEU A 310 12.84 16.77 -3.30
CA LEU A 310 13.64 16.59 -2.07
C LEU A 310 14.87 15.71 -2.26
N ALA A 311 14.83 14.78 -3.21
CA ALA A 311 15.96 13.92 -3.53
C ALA A 311 17.03 14.62 -4.40
N GLU A 312 16.73 15.78 -4.99
CA GLU A 312 17.67 16.55 -5.79
C GLU A 312 18.87 16.99 -4.93
N GLY A 313 20.08 16.64 -5.39
CA GLY A 313 21.33 16.92 -4.66
C GLY A 313 21.61 15.99 -3.48
N GLY A 314 20.74 15.02 -3.18
CA GLY A 314 20.96 13.96 -2.19
C GLY A 314 21.16 14.44 -0.74
N GLU A 315 21.69 13.56 0.09
CA GLU A 315 21.91 13.83 1.53
C GLU A 315 22.91 14.98 1.79
N GLU A 316 23.84 15.22 0.86
CA GLU A 316 24.78 16.35 0.95
C GLU A 316 24.07 17.70 0.84
N SER A 317 23.05 17.81 -0.04
CA SER A 317 22.28 19.06 -0.15
C SER A 317 21.55 19.38 1.15
N TRP A 318 21.08 18.35 1.87
CA TRP A 318 20.40 18.50 3.15
C TRP A 318 21.33 19.05 4.25
N LEU A 319 22.63 18.81 4.19
CA LEU A 319 23.58 19.31 5.19
C LEU A 319 23.95 20.78 5.00
N THR A 320 23.89 21.29 3.77
CA THR A 320 24.48 22.60 3.42
C THR A 320 23.56 23.81 3.68
N SER A 321 22.23 23.63 3.64
CA SER A 321 21.28 24.77 3.66
C SER A 321 20.10 24.58 4.62
N PRO A 322 20.30 24.62 5.95
CA PRO A 322 19.26 24.34 6.93
C PRO A 322 18.07 25.31 6.90
N ALA A 323 18.31 26.60 6.68
CA ALA A 323 17.25 27.59 6.58
C ALA A 323 16.34 27.33 5.36
N HIS A 324 16.92 26.87 4.25
CA HIS A 324 16.19 26.49 3.05
C HIS A 324 15.34 25.24 3.29
N LEU A 325 15.90 24.19 3.90
CA LEU A 325 15.15 22.98 4.26
C LEU A 325 13.94 23.31 5.15
N ALA A 326 14.14 24.10 6.19
CA ALA A 326 13.06 24.50 7.09
C ALA A 326 11.99 25.33 6.34
N HIS A 327 12.39 26.25 5.46
CA HIS A 327 11.45 27.03 4.64
C HIS A 327 10.66 26.14 3.68
N GLN A 328 11.34 25.24 2.96
CA GLN A 328 10.75 24.29 2.02
C GLN A 328 9.72 23.39 2.72
N TYR A 329 10.03 22.86 3.91
CA TYR A 329 9.06 22.11 4.72
C TYR A 329 7.79 22.92 5.02
N HIS A 330 7.91 24.19 5.42
CA HIS A 330 6.75 25.01 5.76
C HIS A 330 5.89 25.32 4.54
N GLU A 331 6.49 25.49 3.36
CA GLU A 331 5.72 25.70 2.13
C GLU A 331 4.98 24.43 1.72
N LEU A 332 5.64 23.28 1.80
CA LEU A 332 5.02 21.98 1.54
C LEU A 332 3.92 21.66 2.57
N GLU A 333 4.07 22.07 3.83
CA GLU A 333 3.04 21.94 4.85
C GLU A 333 1.76 22.74 4.52
N LYS A 334 1.90 23.93 3.91
CA LYS A 334 0.74 24.68 3.41
C LYS A 334 0.05 23.95 2.27
N GLN A 335 0.82 23.41 1.31
CA GLN A 335 0.28 22.62 0.20
C GLN A 335 -0.45 21.37 0.72
N ARG A 336 0.11 20.68 1.71
CA ARG A 336 -0.52 19.56 2.42
C ARG A 336 -1.86 19.94 3.03
N SER A 337 -1.89 21.05 3.75
CA SER A 337 -3.10 21.56 4.39
C SER A 337 -4.17 21.93 3.36
N LEU A 338 -3.76 22.56 2.25
CA LEU A 338 -4.64 22.90 1.13
C LEU A 338 -5.23 21.65 0.45
N TRP A 339 -4.39 20.65 0.18
CA TRP A 339 -4.84 19.38 -0.38
C TRP A 339 -5.90 18.71 0.50
N ARG A 340 -5.66 18.66 1.82
CA ARG A 340 -6.62 18.11 2.79
C ARG A 340 -7.92 18.93 2.83
N PHE A 341 -7.83 20.26 2.74
CA PHE A 341 -9.00 21.14 2.75
C PHE A 341 -9.91 20.89 1.54
N HIS A 342 -9.35 20.56 0.38
CA HIS A 342 -10.10 20.27 -0.84
C HIS A 342 -10.65 18.84 -0.93
N LEU A 343 -10.45 18.01 0.09
CA LEU A 343 -11.06 16.69 0.12
C LEU A 343 -12.59 16.78 0.21
N PRO A 344 -13.33 15.93 -0.54
CA PRO A 344 -14.77 15.80 -0.35
C PRO A 344 -15.10 15.42 1.09
N THR A 345 -16.14 16.02 1.66
CA THR A 345 -16.56 15.82 3.05
C THR A 345 -16.78 14.34 3.41
N ILE A 346 -17.22 13.52 2.46
CA ILE A 346 -17.47 12.08 2.66
C ILE A 346 -16.21 11.25 2.96
N VAL A 347 -15.02 11.77 2.61
CA VAL A 347 -13.69 11.17 2.88
C VAL A 347 -12.77 12.08 3.67
N GLN A 348 -13.26 13.22 4.15
CA GLN A 348 -12.49 14.16 4.97
C GLN A 348 -12.16 13.53 6.33
N PHE A 349 -11.01 13.88 6.90
CA PHE A 349 -10.50 13.33 8.15
C PHE A 349 -9.88 14.41 9.02
N ASP A 350 -9.69 14.09 10.30
CA ASP A 350 -8.87 14.85 11.23
C ASP A 350 -7.51 14.19 11.52
N ASP A 351 -6.48 14.97 11.87
CA ASP A 351 -5.12 14.42 12.08
C ASP A 351 -5.03 13.72 13.45
N GLU A 352 -5.71 14.26 14.46
CA GLU A 352 -5.66 13.79 15.84
C GLU A 352 -6.65 12.65 16.10
N GLN A 353 -7.73 12.59 15.33
CA GLN A 353 -8.79 11.59 15.51
C GLN A 353 -8.63 10.40 14.57
N VAL A 354 -8.95 9.20 15.07
CA VAL A 354 -9.06 8.00 14.22
C VAL A 354 -10.38 8.07 13.45
N PRO A 355 -10.37 8.14 12.10
CA PRO A 355 -11.60 8.27 11.32
C PRO A 355 -12.53 7.06 11.49
N ASP A 356 -13.83 7.30 11.36
CA ASP A 356 -14.87 6.27 11.54
C ASP A 356 -15.10 5.37 10.31
N ASN A 357 -14.41 5.65 9.21
CA ASN A 357 -14.52 4.86 7.99
C ASN A 357 -13.15 4.55 7.39
N GLU A 358 -13.08 3.42 6.68
CA GLU A 358 -11.84 2.87 6.14
C GLU A 358 -11.14 3.77 5.12
N PHE A 359 -11.91 4.55 4.37
CA PHE A 359 -11.41 5.36 3.27
C PHE A 359 -10.71 6.61 3.83
N ALA A 360 -11.38 7.33 4.72
CA ALA A 360 -10.80 8.46 5.45
C ALA A 360 -9.61 8.00 6.31
N PHE A 361 -9.69 6.83 6.95
CA PHE A 361 -8.59 6.23 7.69
C PHE A 361 -7.37 5.95 6.78
N GLY A 362 -7.62 5.40 5.59
CA GLY A 362 -6.60 5.16 4.57
C GLY A 362 -5.93 6.44 4.10
N LEU A 363 -6.70 7.49 3.77
CA LEU A 363 -6.16 8.79 3.33
C LEU A 363 -5.34 9.45 4.44
N ARG A 364 -5.86 9.50 5.67
CA ARG A 364 -5.13 10.02 6.83
C ARG A 364 -3.79 9.31 7.01
N SER A 365 -3.78 7.98 6.88
CA SER A 365 -2.56 7.20 7.01
C SER A 365 -1.50 7.56 5.97
N ARG A 366 -1.89 7.77 4.71
CA ARG A 366 -0.99 8.23 3.64
C ARG A 366 -0.59 9.70 3.78
N PHE A 367 -1.48 10.53 4.29
CA PHE A 367 -1.22 11.95 4.53
C PHE A 367 -0.19 12.18 5.65
N LEU A 368 -0.24 11.36 6.70
CA LEU A 368 0.74 11.37 7.78
C LEU A 368 2.07 10.75 7.35
N GLU A 369 2.05 9.73 6.49
CA GLU A 369 3.27 9.22 5.84
C GLU A 369 3.97 10.33 5.04
N TRP A 370 3.24 11.11 4.25
CA TRP A 370 3.81 12.25 3.54
C TRP A 370 4.50 13.21 4.50
N ASN A 371 3.91 13.49 5.67
CA ASN A 371 4.53 14.34 6.70
C ASN A 371 5.90 13.84 7.13
N GLU A 372 6.01 12.54 7.44
CA GLU A 372 7.25 11.95 7.90
C GLU A 372 8.33 12.05 6.81
N LEU A 373 7.97 11.77 5.57
CA LEU A 373 8.88 11.89 4.43
C LEU A 373 9.41 13.33 4.25
N LEU A 374 8.59 14.35 4.50
CA LEU A 374 9.02 15.76 4.46
C LEU A 374 9.95 16.14 5.61
N LEU A 375 9.74 15.54 6.78
CA LEU A 375 10.53 15.82 7.97
C LEU A 375 11.87 15.07 7.96
N ARG A 376 11.99 13.98 7.21
CA ARG A 376 13.18 13.12 7.21
C ARG A 376 14.47 13.83 6.78
N PRO A 377 14.51 14.68 5.73
CA PRO A 377 15.71 15.46 5.39
C PRO A 377 16.17 16.39 6.53
N ILE A 378 15.23 16.99 7.26
CA ILE A 378 15.53 17.86 8.41
C ILE A 378 16.07 17.02 9.58
N LEU A 379 15.47 15.87 9.84
CA LEU A 379 15.96 14.93 10.85
C LEU A 379 17.38 14.46 10.51
N TYR A 380 17.63 14.09 9.25
CA TYR A 380 18.96 13.73 8.77
C TYR A 380 19.97 14.86 9.00
N HIS A 381 19.60 16.09 8.62
CA HIS A 381 20.43 17.28 8.82
C HIS A 381 20.84 17.43 10.29
N VAL A 382 19.87 17.42 11.22
CA VAL A 382 20.15 17.64 12.65
C VAL A 382 21.07 16.55 13.22
N LEU A 383 20.90 15.28 12.81
CA LEU A 383 21.67 14.16 13.33
C LEU A 383 23.10 14.09 12.79
N HIS A 384 23.36 14.61 11.58
CA HIS A 384 24.63 14.43 10.88
C HIS A 384 25.43 15.72 10.69
N LEU A 385 25.06 16.81 11.37
CA LEU A 385 25.92 17.98 11.47
C LEU A 385 27.26 17.63 12.13
N PRO A 386 28.36 18.33 11.80
CA PRO A 386 29.60 18.23 12.57
C PRO A 386 29.36 18.47 14.08
N SER A 387 30.12 17.81 14.96
CA SER A 387 29.91 17.87 16.41
C SER A 387 30.16 19.26 17.02
N ASP A 388 30.92 20.11 16.34
CA ASP A 388 31.19 21.51 16.69
C ASP A 388 30.05 22.46 16.27
N GLN A 389 29.10 22.00 15.44
CA GLN A 389 28.01 22.81 14.95
C GLN A 389 26.72 22.56 15.73
N THR A 390 26.08 23.64 16.16
CA THR A 390 24.76 23.59 16.81
C THR A 390 23.65 23.70 15.76
N PRO A 391 22.72 22.74 15.68
CA PRO A 391 21.59 22.83 14.76
C PRO A 391 20.71 24.05 15.06
N LEU A 392 20.07 24.61 14.03
CA LEU A 392 19.08 25.68 14.23
C LEU A 392 17.92 25.15 15.08
N GLN A 393 17.49 25.93 16.08
CA GLN A 393 16.40 25.56 16.98
C GLN A 393 15.12 25.13 16.23
N LYS A 394 14.77 25.85 15.15
CA LYS A 394 13.64 25.51 14.28
C LYS A 394 13.79 24.12 13.63
N CYS A 395 15.00 23.70 13.28
CA CYS A 395 15.24 22.36 12.73
C CYS A 395 15.13 21.28 13.81
N VAL A 396 15.57 21.58 15.05
CA VAL A 396 15.41 20.68 16.19
C VAL A 396 13.92 20.43 16.48
N GLU A 397 13.09 21.48 16.50
CA GLU A 397 11.64 21.36 16.72
C GLU A 397 10.95 20.51 15.63
N LEU A 398 11.35 20.67 14.37
CA LEU A 398 10.86 19.84 13.27
C LEU A 398 11.36 18.39 13.38
N ALA A 399 12.61 18.18 13.79
CA ALA A 399 13.15 16.84 14.06
C ALA A 399 12.41 16.16 15.23
N GLU A 400 12.07 16.90 16.29
CA GLU A 400 11.21 16.41 17.37
C GLU A 400 9.84 15.98 16.84
N LYS A 401 9.20 16.79 16.00
CA LYS A 401 7.94 16.45 15.33
C LYS A 401 8.04 15.15 14.53
N ALA A 402 9.16 14.94 13.82
CA ALA A 402 9.41 13.74 13.02
C ALA A 402 9.39 12.48 13.89
N VAL A 403 10.09 12.52 15.03
CA VAL A 403 10.24 11.35 15.90
C VAL A 403 8.99 11.06 16.70
N HIS A 404 8.25 12.09 17.13
CA HIS A 404 6.94 11.93 17.76
C HIS A 404 5.96 11.24 16.81
N LEU A 405 5.94 11.66 15.55
CA LEU A 405 5.13 11.03 14.51
C LEU A 405 5.55 9.55 14.30
N CYS A 406 6.84 9.26 14.23
CA CYS A 406 7.35 7.87 14.11
C CYS A 406 6.83 6.97 15.24
N VAL A 407 6.95 7.41 16.49
CA VAL A 407 6.49 6.66 17.67
C VAL A 407 4.97 6.46 17.64
N GLN A 408 4.21 7.52 17.34
CA GLN A 408 2.75 7.44 17.22
C GLN A 408 2.33 6.42 16.14
N LYS A 409 2.96 6.47 14.96
CA LYS A 409 2.61 5.59 13.84
C LYS A 409 2.98 4.13 14.09
N ILE A 410 4.10 3.84 14.77
CA ILE A 410 4.44 2.46 15.17
C ILE A 410 3.31 1.85 16.00
N HIS A 411 2.79 2.60 16.98
CA HIS A 411 1.68 2.14 17.81
C HIS A 411 0.37 2.04 17.03
N GLU A 412 0.09 2.94 16.10
CA GLU A 412 -1.13 2.85 15.29
C GLU A 412 -1.10 1.63 14.35
N TYR A 413 0.03 1.41 13.68
CA TYR A 413 0.20 0.34 12.68
C TYR A 413 0.24 -1.07 13.29
N GLN A 414 0.42 -1.22 14.60
CA GLN A 414 0.30 -2.53 15.25
C GLN A 414 -1.10 -3.14 15.08
N HIS A 415 -2.13 -2.29 14.90
CA HIS A 415 -3.53 -2.69 14.74
C HIS A 415 -3.94 -2.95 13.28
N THR A 416 -3.01 -2.80 12.33
CA THR A 416 -3.31 -3.01 10.92
C THR A 416 -3.70 -4.47 10.65
N LEU A 417 -4.90 -4.65 10.09
CA LEU A 417 -5.36 -5.93 9.55
C LEU A 417 -4.69 -6.23 8.21
N ARG A 418 -4.80 -7.46 7.73
CA ARG A 418 -4.25 -7.85 6.43
C ARG A 418 -4.98 -7.13 5.29
N HIS A 419 -4.22 -6.47 4.42
CA HIS A 419 -4.66 -5.94 3.14
C HIS A 419 -3.45 -5.80 2.21
N GLY A 420 -3.67 -5.39 0.94
CA GLY A 420 -2.59 -5.24 -0.04
C GLY A 420 -1.53 -4.18 0.31
N GLY A 421 -1.69 -3.42 1.40
CA GLY A 421 -0.72 -2.41 1.88
C GLY A 421 0.07 -2.85 3.11
N SER A 422 -0.21 -4.03 3.68
CA SER A 422 0.34 -4.43 4.98
C SER A 422 1.86 -4.55 5.00
N TRP A 423 2.48 -4.98 3.89
CA TRP A 423 3.95 -5.06 3.79
C TRP A 423 4.63 -3.69 3.69
N PHE A 424 4.04 -2.73 2.99
CA PHE A 424 4.55 -1.35 2.99
C PHE A 424 4.53 -0.79 4.42
N ILE A 425 3.51 -1.16 5.19
CA ILE A 425 3.41 -0.79 6.61
C ILE A 425 4.51 -1.46 7.45
N THR A 426 4.85 -2.73 7.24
CA THR A 426 5.96 -3.36 7.97
C THR A 426 7.30 -2.66 7.69
N ARG A 427 7.57 -2.33 6.43
CA ARG A 427 8.79 -1.58 6.04
C ARG A 427 8.86 -0.21 6.71
N ARG A 428 7.72 0.48 6.84
CA ARG A 428 7.63 1.76 7.56
C ARG A 428 7.83 1.63 9.05
N ILE A 429 7.25 0.60 9.68
CA ILE A 429 7.49 0.32 11.11
C ILE A 429 9.00 0.16 11.36
N PHE A 430 9.68 -0.59 10.49
CA PHE A 430 11.13 -0.75 10.56
C PHE A 430 11.86 0.58 10.37
N ALA A 431 11.51 1.36 9.35
CA ALA A 431 12.07 2.70 9.11
C ALA A 431 11.90 3.64 10.31
N TYR A 432 10.68 3.75 10.84
CA TYR A 432 10.35 4.60 11.99
C TYR A 432 11.12 4.18 13.23
N ALA A 433 11.26 2.88 13.47
CA ALA A 433 12.05 2.38 14.58
C ALA A 433 13.53 2.76 14.41
N CYS A 434 14.10 2.61 13.21
CA CYS A 434 15.48 3.03 12.93
C CYS A 434 15.69 4.54 13.15
N LEU A 435 14.75 5.39 12.74
CA LEU A 435 14.81 6.83 12.97
C LEU A 435 14.76 7.18 14.47
N VAL A 436 13.93 6.49 15.25
CA VAL A 436 13.90 6.64 16.72
C VAL A 436 15.24 6.23 17.35
N LEU A 437 15.82 5.11 16.93
CA LEU A 437 17.14 4.66 17.41
C LEU A 437 18.25 5.66 17.04
N ALA A 438 18.20 6.23 15.83
CA ALA A 438 19.16 7.22 15.35
C ALA A 438 19.16 8.47 16.24
N VAL A 439 17.98 8.92 16.68
CA VAL A 439 17.85 10.04 17.61
C VAL A 439 18.36 9.68 19.01
N ALA A 440 18.02 8.48 19.50
CA ALA A 440 18.48 8.02 20.80
C ALA A 440 20.02 7.88 20.90
N ARG A 441 20.72 7.72 19.76
CA ARG A 441 22.18 7.70 19.65
C ARG A 441 22.85 9.08 19.70
N GLN A 442 22.07 10.16 19.64
CA GLN A 442 22.57 11.53 19.50
C GLN A 442 21.95 12.47 20.57
N PRO A 443 22.08 12.18 21.87
CA PRO A 443 21.49 13.01 22.94
C PRO A 443 21.98 14.46 22.93
N GLU A 444 23.18 14.73 22.43
CA GLU A 444 23.78 16.04 22.28
C GLU A 444 23.02 16.97 21.32
N ARG A 445 22.21 16.40 20.40
CA ARG A 445 21.40 17.16 19.44
C ARG A 445 20.13 17.75 20.06
N ARG A 446 19.86 17.43 21.34
CA ARG A 446 18.74 17.96 22.14
C ARG A 446 17.35 17.73 21.53
N ILE A 447 17.20 16.76 20.62
CA ILE A 447 15.89 16.31 20.15
C ILE A 447 15.21 15.56 21.29
N LYS A 448 14.08 16.08 21.79
CA LYS A 448 13.29 15.40 22.81
C LYS A 448 12.60 14.17 22.23
N LEU A 449 12.96 13.01 22.75
CA LEU A 449 12.24 11.77 22.47
C LEU A 449 10.94 11.69 23.28
N PRO A 450 9.87 11.10 22.70
CA PRO A 450 8.68 10.75 23.47
C PRO A 450 9.04 9.88 24.68
N LEU A 451 8.32 10.07 25.79
CA LEU A 451 8.44 9.21 26.95
C LEU A 451 8.22 7.75 26.54
N ARG A 452 9.08 6.85 27.01
CA ARG A 452 9.01 5.40 26.73
C ARG A 452 9.13 5.03 25.25
N TRP A 453 9.88 5.79 24.45
CA TRP A 453 10.21 5.44 23.07
C TRP A 453 10.71 3.98 22.90
N GLY A 454 11.42 3.42 23.88
CA GLY A 454 11.84 2.01 23.86
C GLY A 454 10.68 1.01 23.83
N SER A 455 9.52 1.34 24.42
CA SER A 455 8.31 0.54 24.28
C SER A 455 7.80 0.51 22.85
N ALA A 456 7.95 1.60 22.10
CA ALA A 456 7.58 1.63 20.69
C ALA A 456 8.49 0.70 19.87
N ILE A 457 9.78 0.65 20.17
CA ILE A 457 10.72 -0.29 19.52
C ILE A 457 10.32 -1.75 19.78
N HIS A 458 9.95 -2.11 21.01
CA HIS A 458 9.42 -3.44 21.29
C HIS A 458 8.12 -3.76 20.54
N VAL A 459 7.23 -2.76 20.38
CA VAL A 459 6.01 -2.91 19.55
C VAL A 459 6.36 -3.12 18.09
N ALA A 460 7.36 -2.39 17.58
CA ALA A 460 7.87 -2.57 16.22
C ALA A 460 8.43 -3.98 16.01
N ILE A 461 9.36 -4.45 16.86
CA ILE A 461 9.95 -5.79 16.81
C ILE A 461 8.86 -6.87 16.86
N ARG A 462 7.91 -6.77 17.79
CA ARG A 462 6.80 -7.73 17.90
C ARG A 462 5.93 -7.73 16.65
N THR A 463 5.63 -6.55 16.11
CA THR A 463 4.78 -6.41 14.93
C THR A 463 5.45 -6.99 13.69
N LEU A 464 6.74 -6.70 13.50
CA LEU A 464 7.55 -7.27 12.43
C LEU A 464 7.70 -8.79 12.60
N GLY A 465 7.97 -9.27 13.81
CA GLY A 465 8.11 -10.70 14.09
C GLY A 465 6.85 -11.52 13.78
N PHE A 466 5.67 -10.95 14.03
CA PHE A 466 4.40 -11.56 13.61
C PHE A 466 4.29 -11.69 12.09
N TRP A 467 4.51 -10.61 11.34
CA TRP A 467 4.42 -10.64 9.88
C TRP A 467 5.58 -11.41 9.23
N GLY A 468 6.73 -11.48 9.90
CA GLY A 468 7.90 -12.25 9.51
C GLY A 468 7.65 -13.77 9.47
N GLN A 469 6.57 -14.25 10.07
CA GLN A 469 6.13 -15.64 9.91
C GLN A 469 5.77 -15.98 8.45
N GLU A 470 5.37 -14.97 7.66
CA GLU A 470 4.91 -15.13 6.28
C GLU A 470 5.85 -14.55 5.23
N ALA A 471 6.81 -13.71 5.63
CA ALA A 471 7.73 -13.05 4.72
C ALA A 471 9.15 -13.04 5.31
N ALA A 472 10.10 -13.63 4.58
CA ALA A 472 11.49 -13.76 5.04
C ALA A 472 12.18 -12.39 5.19
N ASP A 473 11.92 -11.46 4.28
CA ASP A 473 12.43 -10.09 4.32
C ASP A 473 11.94 -9.34 5.56
N VAL A 474 10.67 -9.49 5.94
CA VAL A 474 10.12 -8.90 7.17
C VAL A 474 10.71 -9.54 8.42
N ARG A 475 10.96 -10.86 8.39
CA ARG A 475 11.67 -11.56 9.48
C ARG A 475 13.10 -11.08 9.65
N HIS A 476 13.78 -10.83 8.53
CA HIS A 476 15.11 -10.24 8.52
C HIS A 476 15.08 -8.85 9.15
N MET A 477 14.20 -7.95 8.70
CA MET A 477 14.01 -6.63 9.32
C MET A 477 13.74 -6.72 10.83
N SER A 478 12.89 -7.66 11.27
CA SER A 478 12.62 -7.88 12.70
C SER A 478 13.88 -8.24 13.48
N SER A 479 14.71 -9.13 12.91
CA SER A 479 15.93 -9.63 13.55
C SER A 479 17.02 -8.56 13.58
N THR A 480 17.16 -7.79 12.50
CA THR A 480 18.05 -6.63 12.43
C THR A 480 17.68 -5.58 13.47
N LEU A 481 16.39 -5.25 13.59
CA LEU A 481 15.92 -4.25 14.56
C LEU A 481 16.15 -4.69 16.01
N ASP A 482 15.92 -5.96 16.33
CA ASP A 482 16.14 -6.51 17.67
C ASP A 482 17.63 -6.46 18.05
N LEU A 483 18.52 -6.83 17.11
CA LEU A 483 19.98 -6.70 17.30
C LEU A 483 20.41 -5.24 17.48
N MET A 484 19.90 -4.31 16.66
CA MET A 484 20.20 -2.89 16.80
C MET A 484 19.78 -2.37 18.17
N PHE A 485 18.58 -2.74 18.64
CA PHE A 485 18.06 -2.27 19.92
C PHE A 485 18.82 -2.87 21.11
N SER A 486 19.17 -4.16 21.07
CA SER A 486 19.96 -4.78 22.14
C SER A 486 21.35 -4.15 22.31
N ARG A 487 22.00 -3.73 21.22
CA ARG A 487 23.29 -3.01 21.24
C ARG A 487 23.20 -1.59 21.81
N MET A 488 22.00 -1.02 21.96
CA MET A 488 21.81 0.26 22.66
C MET A 488 21.66 0.10 24.17
N CYS A 489 21.34 -1.11 24.64
CA CYS A 489 21.14 -1.42 26.06
C CYS A 489 22.39 -2.00 26.74
N LEU A 490 23.47 -2.21 25.97
CA LEU A 490 24.83 -2.53 26.41
C LEU A 490 25.66 -1.25 26.41
#